data_AF-A0A815IQR0-F1
#
_entry.id   AF-A0A815IQR0-F1
#
_cell.length_a   1.000
_cell.length_b   1.000
_cell.length_c   1.000
_cell.angle_alpha   90.00
_cell.angle_beta   90.00
_cell.angle_gamma   90.00
#
_symmetry.space_group_name_H-M   'P 1'
#
loop_
_entity.id
_entity.type
_entity.pdbx_description
1 polymer ?
#
loop_
_entity_poly.entity_id
_entity_poly.type
_entity_poly.pdbx_seq_one_letter_code
_entity_poly.pdbx_strand_id
1 'polypeptide(L)'
;MREAIDELQPVRWKVFQCLLIEGENFGKDALRDARPMVITDKQFEQFCATHRHLKCFVPESNSFMRNSYLILDERMRFLDCRYGRKDPSPSILDVGVEAALNRSGFDEKMFFERGGKYEWTKNVDVNDW
;
A
#
# COMPACT_ATOMS: atom_id res chain seq x y z
N MET A 1 -0.09 -14.93 15.85
CA MET A 1 0.45 -13.68 15.26
C MET A 1 0.94 -12.72 16.33
N ARG A 2 0.16 -12.41 17.38
CA ARG A 2 0.60 -11.52 18.47
C ARG A 2 2.00 -11.83 19.00
N GLU A 3 2.22 -13.04 19.51
CA GLU A 3 3.51 -13.47 20.08
C GLU A 3 4.68 -13.29 19.12
N ALA A 4 4.52 -13.67 17.85
CA ALA A 4 5.58 -13.51 16.84
C ALA A 4 5.87 -12.04 16.51
N ILE A 5 4.85 -11.17 16.47
CA ILE A 5 5.07 -9.73 16.25
C ILE A 5 5.68 -9.07 17.48
N ASP A 6 5.28 -9.49 18.67
CA ASP A 6 5.85 -9.02 19.94
C ASP A 6 7.31 -9.44 20.08
N GLU A 7 7.68 -10.63 19.60
CA GLU A 7 9.06 -11.11 19.57
C GLU A 7 9.92 -10.34 18.55
N LEU A 8 9.37 -10.07 17.35
CA LEU A 8 10.10 -9.35 16.29
C LEU A 8 10.26 -7.85 16.56
N GLN A 9 9.41 -7.28 17.43
CA GLN A 9 9.38 -5.84 17.76
C GLN A 9 9.57 -4.89 16.58
N PRO A 10 8.80 -5.03 15.48
CA PRO A 10 8.98 -4.16 14.32
C PRO A 10 8.59 -2.72 14.68
N VAL A 11 9.35 -1.75 14.19
CA VAL A 11 8.99 -0.32 14.31
C VAL A 11 7.62 -0.03 13.66
N ARG A 12 7.28 -0.79 12.59
CA ARG A 12 6.04 -0.63 11.85
C ARG A 12 5.61 -1.96 11.23
N TRP A 13 4.41 -2.42 11.55
CA TRP A 13 3.75 -3.58 10.95
C TRP A 13 2.59 -3.11 10.06
N LYS A 14 2.82 -3.13 8.74
CA LYS A 14 1.79 -2.84 7.74
C LYS A 14 0.90 -4.06 7.53
N VAL A 15 -0.41 -3.86 7.64
CA VAL A 15 -1.41 -4.92 7.53
C VAL A 15 -2.39 -4.57 6.42
N PHE A 16 -2.21 -5.22 5.28
CA PHE A 16 -3.00 -4.98 4.08
C PHE A 16 -4.19 -5.93 3.98
N GLN A 17 -5.37 -5.39 3.69
CA GLN A 17 -6.46 -6.20 3.16
C GLN A 17 -6.11 -6.67 1.75
N CYS A 18 -6.49 -7.90 1.37
CA CYS A 18 -6.22 -8.39 0.02
C CYS A 18 -6.96 -7.52 -1.02
N LEU A 19 -6.18 -6.87 -1.89
CA LEU A 19 -6.66 -5.98 -2.94
C LEU A 19 -6.61 -6.69 -4.30
N LEU A 20 -7.73 -6.64 -5.01
CA LEU A 20 -7.81 -7.07 -6.40
C LEU A 20 -7.40 -5.92 -7.33
N ILE A 21 -6.51 -6.22 -8.28
CA ILE A 21 -6.06 -5.32 -9.34
C ILE A 21 -6.14 -6.07 -10.67
N GLU A 22 -6.95 -5.56 -11.59
CA GLU A 22 -7.19 -6.18 -12.88
C GLU A 22 -5.94 -6.08 -13.76
N GLY A 23 -5.61 -7.18 -14.43
CA GLY A 23 -4.37 -7.34 -15.20
C GLY A 23 -3.16 -7.75 -14.35
N GLU A 24 -3.25 -7.68 -13.02
CA GLU A 24 -2.16 -8.09 -12.12
C GLU A 24 -2.49 -9.43 -11.44
N ASN A 25 -3.59 -9.46 -10.70
CA ASN A 25 -3.97 -10.59 -9.86
C ASN A 25 -5.44 -11.02 -10.02
N PHE A 26 -6.15 -10.46 -11.00
CA PHE A 26 -7.38 -11.04 -11.53
C PHE A 26 -7.65 -10.51 -12.94
N GLY A 27 -8.59 -11.15 -13.64
CA GLY A 27 -8.95 -10.78 -15.01
C GLY A 27 -8.23 -11.64 -16.05
N LYS A 28 -8.59 -11.46 -17.32
CA LYS A 28 -8.16 -12.34 -18.42
C LYS A 28 -6.65 -12.33 -18.65
N ASP A 29 -6.03 -11.17 -18.49
CA ASP A 29 -4.62 -10.95 -18.82
C ASP A 29 -3.70 -11.02 -17.59
N ALA A 30 -4.23 -11.41 -16.42
CA ALA A 30 -3.46 -11.50 -15.18
C ALA A 30 -2.69 -12.82 -15.06
N LEU A 31 -1.47 -12.76 -14.52
CA LEU A 31 -0.63 -13.93 -14.25
C LEU A 31 -1.01 -14.68 -12.96
N ARG A 32 -1.89 -14.09 -12.15
CA ARG A 32 -2.31 -14.62 -10.84
C ARG A 32 -3.81 -14.46 -10.67
N ASP A 33 -4.37 -15.24 -9.74
CA ASP A 33 -5.76 -15.15 -9.32
C ASP A 33 -5.84 -15.04 -7.78
N ALA A 34 -6.06 -13.82 -7.30
CA ALA A 34 -6.20 -13.50 -5.88
C ALA A 34 -7.66 -13.59 -5.39
N ARG A 35 -8.64 -13.88 -6.26
CA ARG A 35 -10.06 -13.96 -5.87
C ARG A 35 -10.30 -14.95 -4.70
N PRO A 36 -9.65 -16.13 -4.63
CA PRO A 36 -9.81 -17.04 -3.49
C PRO A 36 -9.24 -16.51 -2.16
N MET A 37 -8.39 -15.48 -2.19
CA MET A 37 -7.73 -14.90 -1.02
C MET A 37 -8.45 -13.64 -0.48
N VAL A 38 -9.50 -13.18 -1.17
CA VAL A 38 -10.24 -11.97 -0.77
C VAL A 38 -11.04 -12.25 0.49
N ILE A 39 -10.97 -11.29 1.42
CA ILE A 39 -11.79 -11.26 2.64
C ILE A 39 -12.69 -10.04 2.64
N THR A 40 -13.84 -10.17 3.29
CA THR A 40 -14.77 -9.05 3.52
C THR A 40 -14.16 -8.00 4.45
N ASP A 41 -14.66 -6.77 4.35
CA ASP A 41 -14.26 -5.68 5.24
C ASP A 41 -14.49 -6.03 6.71
N LYS A 42 -15.62 -6.69 7.02
CA LYS A 42 -15.93 -7.19 8.37
C LYS A 42 -14.89 -8.19 8.90
N GLN A 43 -14.41 -9.10 8.05
CA GLN A 43 -13.35 -10.04 8.44
C GLN A 43 -12.02 -9.31 8.69
N PHE A 44 -11.70 -8.32 7.86
CA PHE A 44 -10.53 -7.48 8.05
C PHE A 44 -10.62 -6.65 9.35
N GLU A 45 -11.77 -6.03 9.61
CA GLU A 45 -12.05 -5.29 10.85
C GLU A 45 -11.90 -6.17 12.09
N GLN A 46 -12.36 -7.43 12.03
CA GLN A 46 -12.17 -8.38 13.13
C GLN A 46 -10.68 -8.68 13.38
N PHE A 47 -9.89 -8.82 12.32
CA PHE A 47 -8.44 -8.98 12.44
C PHE A 47 -7.80 -7.74 13.09
N CYS A 48 -8.20 -6.55 12.64
CA CYS A 48 -7.74 -5.27 13.21
C CYS A 48 -8.10 -5.13 14.69
N ALA A 49 -9.34 -5.41 15.08
CA ALA A 49 -9.79 -5.35 16.47
C ALA A 49 -8.98 -6.27 17.38
N THR A 50 -8.55 -7.42 16.86
CA THR A 50 -7.74 -8.40 17.59
C THR A 50 -6.30 -7.91 17.85
N HIS A 51 -5.75 -7.03 16.99
CA HIS A 51 -4.32 -6.66 17.00
C HIS A 51 -4.05 -5.17 17.26
N ARG A 52 -5.09 -4.33 17.33
CA ARG A 52 -4.97 -2.86 17.54
C ARG A 52 -4.22 -2.41 18.80
N HIS A 53 -3.97 -3.32 19.74
CA HIS A 53 -3.22 -3.03 20.97
C HIS A 53 -1.71 -2.94 20.72
N LEU A 54 -1.22 -3.47 19.59
CA LEU A 54 0.17 -3.41 19.19
C LEU A 54 0.49 -2.02 18.63
N LYS A 55 1.45 -1.31 19.25
CA LYS A 55 1.80 0.06 18.85
C LYS A 55 2.31 0.18 17.42
N CYS A 56 2.92 -0.88 16.90
CA CYS A 56 3.44 -0.94 15.53
C CYS A 56 2.37 -1.23 14.48
N PHE A 57 1.12 -1.53 14.88
CA PHE A 57 0.05 -1.98 13.98
C PHE A 57 -0.49 -0.85 13.10
N VAL A 58 -0.39 -1.02 11.78
CA VAL A 58 -0.84 -0.04 10.78
C VAL A 58 -1.73 -0.73 9.74
N PRO A 59 -3.06 -0.70 9.90
CA PRO A 59 -3.99 -1.34 8.98
C PRO A 59 -4.24 -0.50 7.74
N GLU A 60 -4.35 -1.15 6.58
CA GLU A 60 -4.69 -0.54 5.30
C GLU A 60 -5.75 -1.40 4.59
N SER A 61 -7.01 -0.99 4.71
CA SER A 61 -8.11 -1.59 3.95
C SER A 61 -8.03 -1.22 2.46
N ASN A 62 -8.83 -1.88 1.64
CA ASN A 62 -8.91 -1.60 0.21
C ASN A 62 -9.35 -0.15 -0.10
N SER A 63 -10.13 0.49 0.79
CA SER A 63 -10.53 1.90 0.65
C SER A 63 -9.36 2.86 0.84
N PHE A 64 -8.44 2.56 1.75
CA PHE A 64 -7.25 3.38 1.99
C PHE A 64 -6.13 3.10 0.97
N MET A 65 -5.97 1.86 0.52
CA MET A 65 -4.79 1.45 -0.25
C MET A 65 -4.80 1.91 -1.71
N ARG A 66 -5.97 1.95 -2.35
CA ARG A 66 -6.06 1.97 -3.82
C ARG A 66 -5.36 3.16 -4.47
N ASN A 67 -5.47 4.38 -3.94
CA ASN A 67 -4.97 5.60 -4.60
C ASN A 67 -4.00 6.43 -3.74
N SER A 68 -3.58 5.91 -2.60
CA SER A 68 -2.83 6.66 -1.59
C SER A 68 -1.32 6.46 -1.68
N TYR A 69 -0.84 5.88 -2.77
CA TYR A 69 0.57 5.67 -3.07
C TYR A 69 0.93 6.32 -4.40
N LEU A 70 2.12 6.92 -4.45
CA LEU A 70 2.79 7.18 -5.72
C LEU A 70 3.60 5.94 -6.07
N ILE A 71 3.20 5.27 -7.15
CA ILE A 71 3.84 4.05 -7.62
C ILE A 71 4.50 4.35 -8.96
N LEU A 72 5.82 4.18 -9.04
CA LEU A 72 6.55 4.21 -10.29
C LEU A 72 6.80 2.77 -10.74
N ASP A 73 6.52 2.49 -12.01
CA ASP A 73 6.86 1.22 -12.62
C ASP A 73 8.33 1.16 -13.08
N GLU A 74 8.72 0.03 -13.67
CA GLU A 74 10.07 -0.22 -14.16
C GLU A 74 10.52 0.71 -15.30
N ARG A 75 9.60 1.46 -15.91
CA ARG A 75 9.85 2.46 -16.95
C ARG A 75 9.72 3.89 -16.41
N MET A 76 9.67 4.04 -15.10
CA MET A 76 9.47 5.30 -14.38
C MET A 76 8.21 6.04 -14.82
N ARG A 77 7.10 5.30 -14.98
CA ARG A 77 5.76 5.84 -15.22
C ARG A 77 4.96 5.73 -13.94
N PHE A 78 4.19 6.76 -13.59
CA PHE A 78 3.25 6.66 -12.48
C PHE A 78 2.12 5.71 -12.83
N LEU A 79 1.68 4.88 -11.88
CA LEU A 79 0.57 3.96 -12.05
C LEU A 79 -0.69 4.51 -11.40
N ASP A 80 -1.69 4.85 -12.21
CA ASP A 80 -3.02 5.23 -11.77
C ASP A 80 -3.84 3.99 -11.44
N CYS A 81 -4.28 3.92 -10.17
CA CYS A 81 -5.02 2.78 -9.62
C CYS A 81 -6.51 3.04 -9.41
N ARG A 82 -7.03 4.21 -9.80
CA ARG A 82 -8.40 4.65 -9.47
C ARG A 82 -9.48 3.72 -10.00
N TYR A 83 -9.22 3.10 -11.14
CA TYR A 83 -10.15 2.21 -11.83
C TYR A 83 -9.92 0.72 -11.52
N GLY A 84 -9.12 0.41 -10.50
CA GLY A 84 -8.84 -0.98 -10.10
C GLY A 84 -7.88 -1.72 -11.04
N ARG A 85 -7.16 -1.00 -11.90
CA ARG A 85 -6.08 -1.44 -12.79
C ARG A 85 -4.85 -0.60 -12.51
N LYS A 86 -3.67 -0.99 -12.99
CA LYS A 86 -2.47 -0.13 -12.97
C LYS A 86 -2.29 0.50 -14.35
N ASP A 87 -2.84 1.69 -14.53
CA ASP A 87 -2.75 2.41 -15.80
C ASP A 87 -1.53 3.35 -15.81
N PRO A 88 -0.53 3.13 -16.69
CA PRO A 88 0.70 3.91 -16.67
C PRO A 88 0.55 5.30 -17.30
N SER A 89 1.15 6.32 -16.67
CA SER A 89 1.38 7.65 -17.24
C SER A 89 2.46 7.62 -18.34
N PRO A 90 2.73 8.74 -19.04
CA PRO A 90 4.03 8.92 -19.70
C PRO A 90 5.18 8.83 -18.69
N SER A 91 6.38 8.47 -19.14
CA SER A 91 7.55 8.35 -18.25
C SER A 91 7.99 9.72 -17.75
N ILE A 92 8.42 9.81 -16.49
CA ILE A 92 9.05 11.02 -15.97
C ILE A 92 10.32 11.38 -16.74
N LEU A 93 10.94 10.41 -17.40
CA LEU A 93 12.15 10.62 -18.23
C LEU A 93 11.83 11.31 -19.56
N ASP A 94 10.58 11.24 -20.02
CA ASP A 94 10.14 11.81 -21.29
C ASP A 94 9.47 13.17 -21.10
N VAL A 95 8.63 13.31 -20.06
CA VAL A 95 7.77 14.50 -19.87
C VAL A 95 8.06 15.27 -18.58
N GLY A 96 9.00 14.80 -17.76
CA GLY A 96 9.28 15.35 -16.43
C GLY A 96 8.26 14.89 -15.36
N VAL A 97 8.61 15.15 -14.10
CA VAL A 97 7.84 14.67 -12.94
C VAL A 97 6.45 15.30 -12.87
N GLU A 98 6.35 16.62 -13.01
CA GLU A 98 5.08 17.35 -12.85
C GLU A 98 4.02 16.88 -13.84
N ALA A 99 4.38 16.77 -15.13
CA ALA A 99 3.46 16.34 -16.17
C ALA A 99 3.00 14.88 -15.98
N ALA A 100 3.91 13.99 -15.58
CA ALA A 100 3.58 12.60 -15.30
C ALA A 100 2.73 12.46 -14.02
N LEU A 101 3.06 13.21 -12.96
CA LEU A 101 2.38 13.19 -11.67
C LEU A 101 0.92 13.63 -11.79
N ASN A 102 0.63 14.62 -12.64
CA ASN A 102 -0.73 15.04 -12.96
C ASN A 102 -1.61 13.93 -13.58
N ARG A 103 -0.99 12.82 -14.01
CA ARG A 103 -1.66 11.62 -14.55
C ARG A 103 -1.63 10.42 -13.59
N SER A 104 -1.07 10.57 -12.39
CA SER A 104 -0.87 9.46 -11.44
C SER A 104 -2.15 8.99 -10.73
N GLY A 105 -3.21 9.79 -10.71
CA GLY A 105 -4.42 9.48 -9.93
C GLY A 105 -4.22 9.48 -8.40
N PHE A 106 -3.10 10.05 -7.93
CA PHE A 106 -2.74 10.09 -6.50
C PHE A 106 -3.73 10.91 -5.66
N ASP A 107 -4.18 10.31 -4.57
CA ASP A 107 -5.00 10.93 -3.53
C ASP A 107 -4.12 11.30 -2.33
N GLU A 108 -3.61 12.54 -2.36
CA GLU A 108 -2.75 13.08 -1.30
C GLU A 108 -3.46 13.09 0.05
N LYS A 109 -4.76 13.39 0.09
CA LYS A 109 -5.53 13.41 1.32
C LYS A 109 -5.56 12.02 1.94
N MET A 110 -5.84 10.99 1.14
CA MET A 110 -5.86 9.60 1.59
C MET A 110 -4.47 9.11 2.04
N PHE A 111 -3.39 9.58 1.40
CA PHE A 111 -2.01 9.32 1.85
C PHE A 111 -1.76 9.82 3.27
N PHE A 112 -2.23 11.01 3.63
CA PHE A 112 -2.11 11.51 4.99
C PHE A 112 -3.03 10.77 5.96
N GLU A 113 -4.29 10.51 5.59
CA GLU A 113 -5.27 9.83 6.45
C GLU A 113 -4.82 8.42 6.87
N ARG A 114 -4.14 7.68 5.97
CA ARG A 114 -3.57 6.36 6.30
C ARG A 114 -2.23 6.39 7.06
N GLY A 115 -1.75 7.57 7.45
CA GLY A 115 -0.45 7.73 8.12
C GLY A 115 0.75 7.48 7.19
N GLY A 116 0.66 7.90 5.93
CA GLY A 116 1.75 7.81 4.95
C GLY A 116 2.95 8.69 5.30
N LYS A 117 2.73 9.79 6.03
CA LYS A 117 3.79 10.61 6.64
C LYS A 117 4.01 10.18 8.09
N TYR A 118 5.23 9.74 8.39
CA TYR A 118 5.67 9.31 9.72
C TYR A 118 7.18 9.53 9.86
N GLU A 119 7.74 9.34 11.05
CA GLU A 119 9.19 9.38 11.25
C GLU A 119 9.83 8.18 10.55
N TRP A 120 10.33 8.42 9.33
CA TRP A 120 10.93 7.41 8.46
C TRP A 120 12.46 7.52 8.39
N THR A 121 13.05 8.43 9.16
CA THR A 121 14.50 8.57 9.29
C THR A 121 14.96 7.73 10.47
N LYS A 122 15.97 6.88 10.28
CA LYS A 122 16.63 6.20 11.39
C LYS A 122 17.83 7.06 11.81
N ASN A 123 17.86 7.49 13.07
CA ASN A 123 19.12 7.88 13.69
C ASN A 123 19.94 6.62 13.88
N VAL A 124 21.06 6.51 13.18
CA VAL A 124 21.93 5.35 13.29
C VAL A 124 22.72 5.45 14.60
N ASP A 125 22.14 4.98 15.70
CA ASP A 125 22.91 4.69 16.89
C ASP A 125 23.50 3.28 16.75
N VAL A 126 24.81 3.16 16.94
CA VAL A 126 25.58 1.93 16.74
C VAL A 126 25.27 0.87 17.81
N ASN A 127 24.50 1.25 18.84
CA ASN A 127 24.14 0.42 19.99
C ASN A 127 22.63 0.14 20.10
N ASP A 128 21.83 0.41 19.07
CA ASP A 128 20.41 0.03 19.07
C ASP A 128 20.27 -1.50 18.87
N TRP A 129 19.78 -2.21 19.90
CA TRP A 129 19.24 -3.57 19.84
C TRP A 129 17.72 -3.55 20.00
#